data_AF-R6CKX2-F1
#
_entry.id   AF-R6CKX2-F1
#
_cell.length_a   1.000
_cell.length_b   1.000
_cell.length_c   1.000
_cell.angle_alpha   90.00
_cell.angle_beta   90.00
_cell.angle_gamma   90.00
#
_symmetry.space_group_name_H-M   'P 1'
#
loop_
_entity.id
_entity.type
_entity.pdbx_description
1 polymer ?
#
loop_
_entity_poly.entity_id
_entity_poly.type
_entity_poly.pdbx_seq_one_letter_code
_entity_poly.pdbx_strand_id
1 'polypeptide(L)'
;MIIKRLFDIVASLCGLLLIWWIFPIVAFLIHKKMPGGPAFFCQKRVGKDGKLFTCHKFRSMTVKHSGSSVSVAGDSRITPFGAKLRHYKIDELPELWDVLIGNMSFVGPRPDVPGYADKLQGDDRDVLKLRPGITGPATLKYRLEDEMISEYVAKKQAEGDKRPMQEIAIEYNDEVIYPDKVRLNCYYYRHYSFWKDIEMIFATVLGFKVKFAGEEV
;
A
#
# COMPACT_ATOMS: atom_id res chain seq x y z
N MET A 1 5.57 -6.83 20.63
CA MET A 1 5.15 -7.50 19.37
C MET A 1 4.17 -8.67 19.55
N ILE A 2 4.08 -9.34 20.72
CA ILE A 2 3.12 -10.46 20.91
C ILE A 2 1.67 -9.98 20.86
N ILE A 3 1.33 -8.93 21.63
CA ILE A 3 -0.02 -8.34 21.66
C ILE A 3 -0.47 -7.93 20.25
N LYS A 4 0.39 -7.20 19.52
CA LYS A 4 0.17 -6.84 18.11
C LYS A 4 -0.14 -8.06 17.25
N ARG A 5 0.65 -9.13 17.38
CA ARG A 5 0.45 -10.34 16.57
C ARG A 5 -0.84 -11.08 16.92
N LEU A 6 -1.20 -11.14 18.20
CA LEU A 6 -2.46 -11.73 18.63
C LEU A 6 -3.65 -10.94 18.08
N PHE A 7 -3.58 -9.60 18.18
CA PHE A 7 -4.56 -8.71 17.57
C PHE A 7 -4.67 -8.93 16.07
N ASP A 8 -3.54 -8.97 15.35
CA ASP A 8 -3.52 -9.22 13.91
C ASP A 8 -4.25 -10.51 13.54
N ILE A 9 -3.99 -11.62 14.24
CA ILE A 9 -4.63 -12.93 13.97
C ILE A 9 -6.13 -12.87 14.25
N VAL A 10 -6.54 -12.35 15.41
CA VAL A 10 -7.95 -12.33 15.81
C VAL A 10 -8.75 -11.39 14.91
N ALA A 11 -8.25 -10.17 14.69
CA ALA A 11 -8.94 -9.17 13.88
C ALA A 11 -9.00 -9.57 12.39
N SER A 12 -7.94 -10.18 11.83
CA SER A 12 -7.97 -10.63 10.43
C SER A 12 -8.89 -11.83 10.24
N LEU A 13 -8.90 -12.78 11.18
CA LEU A 13 -9.84 -13.90 11.16
C LEU A 13 -11.30 -13.43 11.24
N CYS A 14 -11.62 -12.56 12.21
CA CYS A 14 -12.96 -11.98 12.34
C CYS A 14 -13.36 -11.19 11.09
N GLY A 15 -12.43 -10.38 10.55
CA GLY A 15 -12.63 -9.63 9.31
C GLY A 15 -12.98 -10.55 8.14
N LEU A 16 -12.17 -11.59 7.90
CA LEU A 16 -12.40 -12.57 6.83
C LEU A 16 -13.74 -13.29 6.99
N LEU A 17 -14.10 -13.71 8.21
CA LEU A 17 -15.40 -14.34 8.50
C LEU A 17 -16.59 -13.39 8.33
N LEU A 18 -16.41 -12.08 8.48
CA LEU A 18 -17.46 -11.09 8.27
C LEU A 18 -17.67 -10.78 6.79
N ILE A 19 -16.58 -10.69 6.02
CA ILE A 19 -16.62 -10.19 4.65
C ILE A 19 -16.45 -11.27 3.57
N TRP A 20 -16.40 -12.55 3.92
CA TRP A 20 -16.14 -13.64 2.97
C TRP A 20 -17.09 -13.63 1.76
N TRP A 21 -18.35 -13.24 1.96
CA TRP A 21 -19.37 -13.17 0.92
C TRP A 21 -19.09 -12.08 -0.13
N ILE A 22 -18.29 -11.06 0.20
CA ILE A 22 -17.88 -9.99 -0.73
C ILE A 22 -16.91 -10.53 -1.79
N PHE A 23 -16.06 -11.51 -1.44
CA PHE A 23 -15.03 -12.04 -2.32
C PHE A 23 -15.59 -12.60 -3.65
N PRO A 24 -16.58 -13.51 -3.67
CA PRO A 24 -17.15 -14.01 -4.92
C PRO A 24 -17.86 -12.91 -5.74
N ILE A 25 -18.51 -11.94 -5.08
CA ILE A 25 -19.20 -10.83 -5.76
C ILE A 25 -18.18 -9.94 -6.48
N VAL A 26 -17.14 -9.50 -5.78
CA VAL A 26 -16.09 -8.66 -6.35
C VAL A 26 -15.34 -9.42 -7.45
N ALA A 27 -15.01 -10.70 -7.24
CA ALA A 27 -14.36 -11.52 -8.25
C ALA A 27 -15.19 -11.65 -9.54
N PHE A 28 -16.51 -11.85 -9.42
CA PHE A 28 -17.43 -11.87 -10.56
C PHE A 28 -17.46 -10.52 -11.30
N LEU A 29 -17.57 -9.41 -10.56
CA LEU A 29 -17.57 -8.06 -11.14
C LEU A 29 -16.26 -7.75 -11.86
N ILE A 30 -15.12 -8.15 -11.30
CA ILE A 30 -13.81 -8.01 -11.94
C ILE A 30 -13.77 -8.78 -13.25
N HIS A 31 -14.25 -10.03 -13.25
CA HIS A 31 -14.27 -10.84 -14.46
C HIS A 31 -15.15 -10.23 -15.56
N LYS A 32 -16.30 -9.64 -15.19
CA LYS A 32 -17.22 -8.99 -16.13
C LYS A 32 -16.73 -7.63 -16.63
N LYS A 33 -16.14 -6.80 -15.76
CA LYS A 33 -15.76 -5.41 -16.07
C LYS A 33 -14.32 -5.27 -16.56
N MET A 34 -13.46 -6.24 -16.26
CA MET A 34 -12.04 -6.28 -16.64
C MET A 34 -11.69 -7.68 -17.18
N PRO A 35 -12.17 -8.05 -18.38
CA PRO A 35 -11.92 -9.37 -18.95
C PRO A 35 -10.44 -9.58 -19.29
N GLY A 36 -10.03 -10.85 -19.43
CA GLY A 36 -8.68 -11.21 -19.88
C GLY A 36 -7.69 -11.61 -18.78
N GLY A 37 -8.16 -11.99 -17.59
CA GLY A 37 -7.32 -12.72 -16.61
C GLY A 37 -7.99 -12.92 -15.24
N PRO A 38 -7.20 -13.24 -14.19
CA PRO A 38 -7.71 -13.61 -12.87
C PRO A 38 -8.29 -12.43 -12.07
N ALA A 39 -9.25 -12.72 -11.20
CA ALA A 39 -9.81 -11.73 -10.27
C ALA A 39 -8.79 -11.27 -9.22
N PHE A 40 -7.88 -12.16 -8.82
CA PHE A 40 -6.79 -11.84 -7.91
C PHE A 40 -5.55 -11.40 -8.68
N PHE A 41 -4.89 -10.38 -8.15
CA PHE A 41 -3.56 -9.96 -8.52
C PHE A 41 -2.60 -10.36 -7.40
N CYS A 42 -1.61 -11.19 -7.74
CA CYS A 42 -0.62 -11.69 -6.79
C CYS A 42 0.77 -11.22 -7.23
N GLN A 43 1.49 -10.54 -6.34
CA GLN A 43 2.82 -10.01 -6.65
C GLN A 43 3.81 -10.31 -5.53
N LYS A 44 5.06 -10.61 -5.89
CA LYS A 44 6.15 -10.72 -4.91
C LYS A 44 6.48 -9.35 -4.34
N ARG A 45 6.51 -9.28 -3.00
CA ARG A 45 6.81 -8.08 -2.23
C ARG A 45 7.85 -8.38 -1.15
N VAL A 46 8.58 -7.35 -0.74
CA VAL A 46 9.57 -7.43 0.33
C VAL A 46 8.82 -7.41 1.67
N GLY A 47 9.03 -8.46 2.46
CA GLY A 47 8.47 -8.64 3.79
C GLY A 47 9.48 -8.40 4.89
N LYS A 48 9.10 -8.83 6.10
CA LYS A 48 9.97 -8.77 7.27
C LYS A 48 11.29 -9.51 7.02
N ASP A 49 12.38 -8.94 7.51
CA ASP A 49 13.76 -9.39 7.38
C ASP A 49 14.22 -9.49 5.91
N GLY A 50 13.57 -8.75 5.00
CA GLY A 50 13.82 -8.77 3.56
C GLY A 50 13.27 -10.00 2.84
N LYS A 51 12.49 -10.86 3.52
CA LYS A 51 11.96 -12.09 2.92
C LYS A 51 10.83 -11.79 1.95
N LEU A 52 10.90 -12.35 0.75
CA LEU A 52 9.84 -12.19 -0.23
C LEU A 52 8.60 -12.99 0.14
N PHE A 53 7.43 -12.37 0.02
CA PHE A 53 6.14 -13.05 0.14
C PHE A 53 5.25 -12.71 -1.06
N THR A 54 4.21 -13.52 -1.29
CA THR A 54 3.20 -13.23 -2.30
C THR A 54 2.11 -12.38 -1.64
N CYS A 55 1.99 -11.13 -2.03
CA CYS A 55 0.92 -10.23 -1.59
C CYS A 55 -0.32 -10.42 -2.47
N HIS A 56 -1.49 -10.58 -1.85
CA HIS A 56 -2.75 -10.85 -2.51
C HIS A 56 -3.62 -9.59 -2.56
N LYS A 57 -4.10 -9.24 -3.76
CA LYS A 57 -5.06 -8.16 -4.00
C LYS A 57 -6.14 -8.59 -4.96
N PHE A 58 -7.24 -7.86 -4.99
CA PHE A 58 -8.08 -7.91 -6.18
C PHE A 58 -7.43 -7.11 -7.30
N ARG A 59 -7.61 -7.59 -8.52
CA ARG A 59 -7.11 -6.89 -9.71
C ARG A 59 -7.92 -5.61 -9.93
N SER A 60 -7.22 -4.47 -9.92
CA SER A 60 -7.78 -3.15 -10.25
C SER A 60 -7.25 -2.57 -11.58
N MET A 61 -6.39 -3.31 -12.30
CA MET A 61 -5.79 -2.89 -13.58
C MET A 61 -6.01 -3.93 -14.68
N THR A 62 -5.95 -3.49 -15.94
CA THR A 62 -5.95 -4.41 -17.09
C THR A 62 -4.63 -5.21 -17.16
N VAL A 63 -4.67 -6.40 -17.76
CA VAL A 63 -3.52 -7.33 -17.82
C VAL A 63 -2.52 -6.93 -18.92
N LYS A 64 -2.88 -6.01 -19.81
CA LYS A 64 -2.01 -5.61 -20.91
C LYS A 64 -0.88 -4.70 -20.41
N HIS A 65 0.33 -5.25 -20.46
CA HIS A 65 1.67 -4.64 -20.41
C HIS A 65 2.43 -4.53 -19.07
N SER A 66 3.72 -4.87 -19.20
CA SER A 66 4.85 -4.72 -18.29
C SER A 66 5.22 -3.24 -18.10
N GLY A 67 4.42 -2.52 -17.31
CA GLY A 67 4.70 -1.13 -16.95
C GLY A 67 5.33 -0.97 -15.57
N SER A 68 5.76 0.26 -15.26
CA SER A 68 6.29 0.68 -13.96
C SER A 68 5.41 0.25 -12.78
N SER A 69 6.05 0.01 -11.62
CA SER A 69 5.41 -0.25 -10.33
C SER A 69 4.81 1.01 -9.69
N VAL A 70 5.25 2.20 -10.12
CA VAL A 70 4.71 3.50 -9.65
C VAL A 70 3.41 3.76 -10.40
N SER A 71 2.31 3.86 -9.66
CA SER A 71 0.99 4.22 -10.20
C SER A 71 0.85 5.74 -10.26
N VAL A 72 0.20 6.23 -11.32
CA VAL A 72 -0.14 7.65 -11.48
C VAL A 72 -1.65 7.73 -11.70
N ALA A 73 -2.33 8.65 -11.03
CA ALA A 73 -3.75 8.86 -11.27
C ALA A 73 -3.98 9.23 -12.75
N GLY A 74 -4.95 8.57 -13.40
CA GLY A 74 -5.21 8.72 -14.84
C GLY A 74 -4.45 7.73 -15.74
N ASP A 75 -3.69 6.79 -15.18
CA ASP A 75 -3.08 5.69 -15.93
C ASP A 75 -4.14 4.87 -16.68
N SER A 76 -3.97 4.73 -18.00
CA SER A 76 -4.89 4.01 -18.90
C SER A 76 -5.05 2.53 -18.53
N ARG A 77 -4.14 1.98 -17.72
CA ARG A 77 -4.23 0.60 -17.18
C ARG A 77 -5.31 0.47 -16.10
N ILE A 78 -5.68 1.54 -15.40
CA ILE A 78 -6.68 1.53 -14.32
C ILE A 78 -8.06 1.75 -14.95
N THR A 79 -8.95 0.77 -14.84
CA THR A 79 -10.32 0.93 -15.37
C THR A 79 -11.18 1.79 -14.43
N PRO A 80 -12.30 2.37 -14.89
CA PRO A 80 -13.21 3.11 -13.99
C PRO A 80 -13.71 2.28 -12.81
N PHE A 81 -13.90 0.97 -13.01
CA PHE A 81 -14.24 0.05 -11.92
C PHE A 81 -13.05 -0.19 -10.98
N GLY A 82 -11.85 -0.37 -11.55
CA GLY A 82 -10.61 -0.47 -10.78
C GLY A 82 -10.30 0.75 -9.91
N ALA A 83 -10.55 1.96 -10.44
CA ALA A 83 -10.42 3.21 -9.71
C ALA A 83 -11.36 3.25 -8.49
N LYS A 84 -12.61 2.78 -8.63
CA LYS A 84 -13.55 2.65 -7.50
C LYS A 84 -13.06 1.64 -6.46
N LEU A 85 -12.55 0.48 -6.90
CA LEU A 85 -12.00 -0.52 -5.98
C LEU A 85 -10.85 0.07 -5.14
N ARG A 86 -9.94 0.82 -5.77
CA ARG A 86 -8.82 1.50 -5.11
C ARG A 86 -9.26 2.61 -4.16
N HIS A 87 -10.21 3.43 -4.59
CA HIS A 87 -10.73 4.55 -3.80
C HIS A 87 -11.34 4.06 -2.49
N TYR A 88 -12.14 3.00 -2.55
CA TYR A 88 -12.74 2.37 -1.36
C TYR A 88 -11.85 1.29 -0.71
N LYS A 89 -10.61 1.12 -1.18
CA LYS A 89 -9.66 0.09 -0.72
C LYS A 89 -10.21 -1.35 -0.73
N ILE A 90 -11.24 -1.59 -1.52
CA ILE A 90 -11.84 -2.92 -1.69
C ILE A 90 -10.81 -3.87 -2.32
N ASP A 91 -9.90 -3.35 -3.14
CA ASP A 91 -8.86 -4.17 -3.76
C ASP A 91 -7.81 -4.72 -2.79
N GLU A 92 -7.71 -4.16 -1.58
CA GLU A 92 -6.78 -4.58 -0.54
C GLU A 92 -7.40 -5.61 0.44
N LEU A 93 -8.70 -5.90 0.35
CA LEU A 93 -9.35 -6.89 1.23
C LEU A 93 -8.67 -8.27 1.25
N PRO A 94 -8.13 -8.81 0.14
CA PRO A 94 -7.42 -10.09 0.17
C PRO A 94 -6.14 -10.06 1.02
N GLU A 95 -5.56 -8.89 1.32
CA GLU A 95 -4.38 -8.76 2.20
C GLU A 95 -4.69 -9.18 3.65
N LEU A 96 -5.96 -9.24 4.07
CA LEU A 96 -6.33 -9.80 5.37
C LEU A 96 -5.88 -11.25 5.53
N TRP A 97 -5.83 -12.00 4.44
CA TRP A 97 -5.25 -13.34 4.44
C TRP A 97 -3.74 -13.31 4.75
N ASP A 98 -3.01 -12.37 4.14
CA ASP A 98 -1.57 -12.17 4.38
C ASP A 98 -1.28 -11.74 5.82
N VAL A 99 -2.19 -10.96 6.43
CA VAL A 99 -2.15 -10.65 7.87
C VAL A 99 -2.38 -11.91 8.70
N LEU A 100 -3.41 -12.70 8.40
CA LEU A 100 -3.74 -13.92 9.15
C LEU A 100 -2.57 -14.91 9.17
N ILE A 101 -1.96 -15.21 8.02
CA ILE A 101 -0.85 -16.17 7.91
C ILE A 101 0.50 -15.59 8.38
N GLY A 102 0.58 -14.29 8.65
CA GLY A 102 1.71 -13.65 9.33
C GLY A 102 2.78 -13.07 8.42
N ASN A 103 2.50 -12.95 7.12
CA ASN A 103 3.31 -12.20 6.17
C ASN A 103 3.20 -10.69 6.42
N MET A 104 2.00 -10.22 6.77
CA MET A 104 1.67 -8.82 7.03
C MET A 104 1.13 -8.60 8.45
N SER A 105 0.91 -7.34 8.80
CA SER A 105 0.20 -6.83 9.97
C SER A 105 -0.87 -5.84 9.52
N PHE A 106 -1.81 -5.45 10.37
CA PHE A 106 -2.71 -4.34 10.04
C PHE A 106 -1.95 -3.01 9.88
N VAL A 107 -0.96 -2.76 10.75
CA VAL A 107 -0.19 -1.51 10.80
C VAL A 107 1.30 -1.80 10.62
N GLY A 108 1.92 -1.15 9.64
CA GLY A 108 3.32 -1.32 9.28
C GLY A 108 3.68 -0.59 7.97
N PRO A 109 4.93 -0.70 7.50
CA PRO A 109 5.32 -0.14 6.20
C PRO A 109 4.55 -0.83 5.06
N ARG A 110 4.16 -0.09 4.03
CA ARG A 110 3.53 -0.70 2.85
C ARG A 110 4.51 -1.70 2.18
N PRO A 111 4.08 -2.89 1.75
CA PRO A 111 4.98 -3.87 1.14
C PRO A 111 5.47 -3.41 -0.24
N ASP A 112 6.76 -3.09 -0.35
CA ASP A 112 7.38 -2.64 -1.59
C ASP A 112 7.69 -3.80 -2.55
N VAL A 113 7.81 -3.47 -3.84
CA VAL A 113 8.40 -4.39 -4.82
C VAL A 113 9.90 -4.55 -4.54
N PRO A 114 10.53 -5.67 -4.94
CA PRO A 114 11.99 -5.79 -4.87
C PRO A 114 12.67 -4.64 -5.61
N GLY A 115 13.77 -4.13 -5.06
CA GLY A 115 14.51 -2.97 -5.55
C GLY A 115 14.39 -1.71 -4.69
N TYR A 116 13.56 -1.71 -3.65
CA TYR A 116 13.32 -0.59 -2.73
C TYR A 116 13.76 -0.95 -1.31
N ALA A 117 12.86 -1.51 -0.50
CA ALA A 117 13.10 -1.77 0.92
C ALA A 117 14.28 -2.72 1.16
N ASP A 118 14.50 -3.67 0.25
CA ASP A 118 15.62 -4.63 0.25
C ASP A 118 16.98 -3.99 -0.05
N LYS A 119 17.02 -2.78 -0.64
CA LYS A 119 18.25 -2.04 -0.92
C LYS A 119 18.65 -1.05 0.16
N LEU A 120 17.80 -0.81 1.16
CA LEU A 120 18.08 0.11 2.26
C LEU A 120 19.37 -0.29 2.99
N GLN A 121 20.11 0.70 3.47
CA GLN A 121 21.40 0.53 4.14
C GLN A 121 21.39 1.19 5.52
N GLY A 122 22.30 0.74 6.39
CA GLY A 122 22.45 1.30 7.74
C GLY A 122 21.14 1.27 8.54
N ASP A 123 20.85 2.41 9.18
CA ASP A 123 19.70 2.62 10.06
C ASP A 123 18.35 2.46 9.35
N ASP A 124 18.28 2.77 8.06
CA ASP A 124 17.03 2.68 7.29
C ASP A 124 16.53 1.23 7.16
N ARG A 125 17.42 0.25 7.39
CA ARG A 125 17.03 -1.18 7.44
C ARG A 125 16.14 -1.52 8.63
N ASP A 126 15.97 -0.61 9.59
CA ASP A 126 14.99 -0.77 10.66
C ASP A 126 13.58 -1.04 10.12
N VAL A 127 13.23 -0.51 8.94
CA VAL A 127 11.95 -0.78 8.25
C VAL A 127 11.75 -2.28 8.05
N LEU A 128 12.78 -3.03 7.67
CA LEU A 128 12.70 -4.46 7.42
C LEU A 128 12.47 -5.28 8.69
N LYS A 129 12.66 -4.72 9.89
CA LYS A 129 12.36 -5.41 11.15
C LYS A 129 10.85 -5.47 11.44
N LEU A 130 10.07 -4.65 10.74
CA LEU A 130 8.61 -4.63 10.82
C LEU A 130 7.99 -5.62 9.83
N ARG A 131 6.83 -6.16 10.17
CA ARG A 131 5.97 -6.78 9.15
C ARG A 131 5.34 -5.66 8.32
N PRO A 132 5.24 -5.81 6.99
CA PRO A 132 4.48 -4.87 6.19
C PRO A 132 3.03 -4.74 6.66
N GLY A 133 2.46 -3.56 6.47
CA GLY A 133 1.11 -3.19 6.90
C GLY A 133 0.14 -3.01 5.75
N ILE A 134 -1.15 -3.25 6.02
CA ILE A 134 -2.25 -2.74 5.18
C ILE A 134 -2.28 -1.20 5.27
N THR A 135 -2.18 -0.67 6.49
CA THR A 135 -2.00 0.74 6.78
C THR A 135 -0.72 1.00 7.57
N GLY A 136 -0.40 2.27 7.82
CA GLY A 136 0.78 2.73 8.53
C GLY A 136 0.89 4.25 8.50
N PRO A 137 1.85 4.84 9.22
CA PRO A 137 2.03 6.29 9.25
C PRO A 137 2.32 6.86 7.86
N ALA A 138 3.22 6.20 7.12
CA ALA A 138 3.52 6.53 5.73
C ALA A 138 2.29 6.40 4.82
N THR A 139 1.49 5.35 5.00
CA THR A 139 0.27 5.11 4.20
C THR A 139 -0.81 6.14 4.48
N LEU A 140 -0.91 6.63 5.72
CA LEU A 140 -1.83 7.71 6.08
C LEU A 140 -1.40 9.03 5.43
N LYS A 141 -0.12 9.41 5.62
CA LYS A 141 0.42 10.67 5.05
C LYS A 141 0.26 10.72 3.54
N TYR A 142 0.51 9.59 2.87
CA TYR A 142 0.45 9.45 1.42
C TYR A 142 -0.82 8.72 0.96
N ARG A 143 -1.96 8.92 1.63
CA ARG A 143 -3.23 8.25 1.27
C ARG A 143 -3.64 8.47 -0.19
N LEU A 144 -3.38 9.68 -0.69
CA LEU A 144 -3.68 10.12 -2.07
C LEU A 144 -2.40 10.19 -2.93
N GLU A 145 -1.45 9.28 -2.69
CA GLU A 145 -0.16 9.23 -3.39
C GLU A 145 -0.28 9.34 -4.92
N ASP A 146 -1.18 8.57 -5.54
CA ASP A 146 -1.39 8.57 -6.99
C ASP A 146 -1.81 9.96 -7.51
N GLU A 147 -2.58 10.72 -6.72
CA GLU A 147 -3.03 12.10 -7.04
C GLU A 147 -1.90 13.10 -6.83
N MET A 148 -1.16 13.01 -5.72
CA MET A 148 0.00 13.85 -5.44
C MET A 148 1.08 13.73 -6.53
N ILE A 149 1.34 12.50 -6.99
CA ILE A 149 2.27 12.25 -8.10
C ILE A 149 1.73 12.88 -9.40
N SER A 150 0.43 12.72 -9.68
CA SER A 150 -0.20 13.31 -10.88
C SER A 150 -0.11 14.84 -10.89
N GLU A 151 -0.37 15.50 -9.75
CA GLU A 151 -0.23 16.95 -9.58
C GLU A 151 1.23 17.41 -9.78
N TYR A 152 2.20 16.68 -9.22
CA TYR A 152 3.63 16.98 -9.41
C TYR A 152 4.04 16.89 -10.89
N VAL A 153 3.63 15.82 -11.57
CA VAL A 153 3.88 15.65 -13.01
C VAL A 153 3.30 16.82 -13.80
N ALA A 154 2.02 17.14 -13.56
CA ALA A 154 1.33 18.22 -14.28
C ALA A 154 2.04 19.57 -14.08
N LYS A 155 2.50 19.85 -12.85
CA LYS A 155 3.28 21.04 -12.54
C LYS A 155 4.60 21.09 -13.31
N LYS A 156 5.39 20.00 -13.31
CA LYS A 156 6.67 19.93 -14.03
C LYS A 156 6.51 20.11 -15.53
N GLN A 157 5.47 19.51 -16.11
CA GLN A 157 5.16 19.67 -17.53
C GLN A 157 4.74 21.10 -17.87
N ALA A 158 3.96 21.76 -17.01
CA ALA A 158 3.62 23.17 -17.15
C ALA A 158 4.85 24.09 -17.05
N GLU A 159 5.87 23.70 -16.27
CA GLU A 159 7.16 24.37 -16.17
C GLU A 159 8.11 24.09 -17.37
N GLY A 160 7.67 23.26 -18.34
CA GLY A 160 8.39 22.99 -19.59
C GLY A 160 9.15 21.67 -19.63
N ASP A 161 9.02 20.80 -18.63
CA ASP A 161 9.60 19.46 -18.65
C ASP A 161 8.93 18.58 -19.72
N LYS A 162 9.73 18.06 -20.65
CA LYS A 162 9.28 17.24 -21.79
C LYS A 162 9.47 15.74 -21.57
N ARG A 163 10.02 15.33 -20.43
CA ARG A 163 10.23 13.91 -20.13
C ARG A 163 8.88 13.16 -20.07
N PRO A 164 8.87 11.84 -20.32
CA PRO A 164 7.67 11.03 -20.15
C PRO A 164 7.11 11.18 -18.73
N MET A 165 5.77 11.22 -18.60
CA MET A 165 5.07 11.29 -17.31
C MET A 165 5.61 10.28 -16.28
N GLN A 166 5.90 9.06 -16.73
CA GLN A 166 6.36 7.99 -15.86
C GLN A 166 7.75 8.26 -15.27
N GLU A 167 8.63 8.95 -16.00
CA GLU A 167 9.97 9.30 -15.52
C GLU A 167 9.90 10.34 -14.42
N ILE A 168 9.09 11.39 -14.62
CA ILE A 168 8.85 12.44 -13.62
C ILE A 168 8.16 11.86 -12.37
N ALA A 169 7.25 10.91 -12.55
CA ALA A 169 6.59 10.21 -11.44
C ALA A 169 7.58 9.36 -10.62
N ILE A 170 8.51 8.66 -11.28
CA ILE A 170 9.54 7.86 -10.60
C ILE A 170 10.49 8.77 -9.82
N GLU A 171 10.93 9.89 -10.41
CA GLU A 171 11.76 10.89 -9.73
C GLU A 171 11.08 11.37 -8.43
N TYR A 172 9.82 11.81 -8.50
CA TYR A 172 9.12 12.30 -7.32
C TYR A 172 8.95 11.22 -6.23
N ASN A 173 8.66 9.99 -6.66
CA ASN A 173 8.60 8.88 -5.73
C ASN A 173 9.96 8.63 -5.05
N ASP A 174 11.04 8.53 -5.83
CA ASP A 174 12.34 8.10 -5.34
C ASP A 174 13.07 9.18 -4.54
N GLU A 175 12.87 10.47 -4.89
CA GLU A 175 13.56 11.60 -4.26
C GLU A 175 12.78 12.26 -3.12
N VAL A 176 11.45 12.16 -3.12
CA VAL A 176 10.60 12.88 -2.15
C VAL A 176 9.77 11.92 -1.29
N ILE A 177 8.94 11.10 -1.93
CA ILE A 177 7.95 10.30 -1.20
C ILE A 177 8.64 9.15 -0.45
N TYR A 178 9.45 8.35 -1.15
CA TYR A 178 10.04 7.14 -0.60
C TYR A 178 11.02 7.41 0.57
N PRO A 179 11.94 8.40 0.50
CA PRO A 179 12.78 8.74 1.64
C PRO A 179 11.98 9.14 2.88
N ASP A 180 10.89 9.89 2.71
CA ASP A 180 10.03 10.28 3.83
C ASP A 180 9.21 9.10 4.39
N LYS A 181 8.73 8.20 3.53
CA LYS A 181 8.13 6.93 3.97
C LYS A 181 9.11 6.14 4.82
N VAL A 182 10.37 6.01 4.40
CA VAL A 182 11.43 5.32 5.17
C VAL A 182 11.65 5.99 6.52
N ARG A 183 11.75 7.33 6.56
CA ARG A 183 11.87 8.10 7.81
C ARG A 183 10.71 7.82 8.78
N LEU A 184 9.47 7.89 8.30
CA LEU A 184 8.27 7.62 9.11
C LEU A 184 8.22 6.18 9.62
N ASN A 185 8.58 5.22 8.78
CA ASN A 185 8.58 3.80 9.13
C ASN A 185 9.70 3.46 10.15
N CYS A 186 10.88 4.07 10.02
CA CYS A 186 11.94 3.97 11.02
C CYS A 186 11.52 4.60 12.34
N TYR A 187 10.88 5.77 12.30
CA TYR A 187 10.33 6.40 13.50
C TYR A 187 9.31 5.49 14.18
N TYR A 188 8.41 4.86 13.41
CA TYR A 188 7.42 3.91 13.91
C TYR A 188 8.04 2.66 14.53
N TYR A 189 9.11 2.12 13.93
CA TYR A 189 9.86 1.02 14.55
C TYR A 189 10.43 1.41 15.92
N ARG A 190 11.04 2.60 16.01
CA ARG A 190 11.74 3.09 17.21
C ARG A 190 10.79 3.57 18.31
N HIS A 191 9.59 4.02 17.95
CA HIS A 191 8.58 4.59 18.86
C HIS A 191 7.26 3.82 18.82
N TYR A 192 7.35 2.50 18.72
CA TYR A 192 6.19 1.63 18.61
C TYR A 192 5.20 1.86 19.76
N SER A 193 3.92 2.00 19.42
CA SER A 193 2.82 2.04 20.38
C SER A 193 1.61 1.29 19.83
N PHE A 194 1.10 0.34 20.62
CA PHE A 194 -0.10 -0.41 20.24
C PHE A 194 -1.33 0.50 20.13
N TRP A 195 -1.46 1.51 20.99
CA TRP A 195 -2.56 2.46 20.91
C TRP A 195 -2.49 3.33 19.65
N LYS A 196 -1.28 3.66 19.20
CA LYS A 196 -1.08 4.34 17.90
C LYS A 196 -1.47 3.43 16.73
N ASP A 197 -1.23 2.13 16.80
CA ASP A 197 -1.75 1.20 15.78
C ASP A 197 -3.28 1.28 15.70
N ILE A 198 -3.97 1.23 16.84
CA ILE A 198 -5.43 1.31 16.88
C ILE A 198 -5.93 2.65 16.31
N GLU A 199 -5.32 3.76 16.71
CA GLU A 199 -5.65 5.09 16.18
C GLU A 199 -5.46 5.13 14.65
N MET A 200 -4.35 4.59 14.12
CA MET A 200 -4.08 4.55 12.68
C MET A 200 -5.08 3.69 11.90
N ILE A 201 -5.54 2.57 12.48
CA ILE A 201 -6.60 1.75 11.89
C ILE A 201 -7.88 2.57 11.77
N PHE A 202 -8.31 3.23 12.85
CA PHE A 202 -9.50 4.09 12.80
C PHE A 202 -9.33 5.28 11.86
N ALA A 203 -8.16 5.91 11.81
CA ALA A 203 -7.85 7.01 10.90
C ALA A 203 -7.97 6.57 9.44
N THR A 204 -7.55 5.34 9.13
CA THR A 204 -7.66 4.76 7.79
C THR A 204 -9.13 4.58 7.38
N VAL A 205 -9.98 4.12 8.30
CA VAL A 205 -11.41 3.84 8.02
C VAL A 205 -12.26 5.10 8.03
N LEU A 206 -12.05 5.98 9.02
CA LEU A 206 -12.88 7.16 9.28
C LEU A 206 -12.34 8.43 8.62
N GLY A 207 -11.13 8.38 8.06
CA GLY A 207 -10.60 9.44 7.22
C GLY A 207 -9.92 10.60 7.96
N PHE A 208 -9.84 10.58 9.30
CA PHE A 208 -9.18 11.65 10.07
C PHE A 208 -7.64 11.55 10.03
N LYS A 209 -6.97 12.63 10.44
CA LYS A 209 -5.50 12.75 10.50
C LYS A 209 -4.96 12.38 11.88
N VAL A 210 -3.77 11.80 11.94
CA VAL A 210 -3.08 11.38 13.16
C VAL A 210 -1.86 12.26 13.38
N LYS A 211 -1.65 12.77 14.60
CA LYS A 211 -0.36 13.38 14.96
C LYS A 211 0.68 12.28 15.20
N PHE A 212 1.73 12.28 14.39
CA PHE A 212 2.78 11.27 14.41
C PHE A 212 4.12 11.86 13.97
N ALA A 213 5.22 11.50 14.65
CA ALA A 213 6.57 11.98 14.33
C ALA A 213 6.71 13.54 14.26
N GLY A 214 5.92 14.27 15.04
CA GLY A 214 5.93 15.74 15.06
C GLY A 214 5.10 16.42 13.95
N GLU A 215 4.40 15.66 13.13
CA GLU A 215 3.58 16.14 12.01
C GLU A 215 2.20 15.48 11.96
N GLU A 216 1.34 15.93 11.05
CA GLU A 216 0.07 15.26 10.75
C GLU A 216 0.27 14.25 9.61
N VAL A 217 -0.19 13.03 9.82
CA VAL A 217 -0.25 11.96 8.81
C VAL A 217 -1.67 11.52 8.55
#